data_AF-A0A7C1YXM5-F1
#
_entry.id   AF-A0A7C1YXM5-F1
#
_cell.length_a   1.000
_cell.length_b   1.000
_cell.length_c   1.000
_cell.angle_alpha   90.00
_cell.angle_beta   90.00
_cell.angle_gamma   90.00
#
_symmetry.space_group_name_H-M   'P 1'
#
loop_
_entity.id
_entity.type
_entity.pdbx_description
1 polymer ?
#
loop_
_entity_poly.entity_id
_entity_poly.type
_entity_poly.pdbx_seq_one_letter_code
_entity_poly.pdbx_strand_id
1 'polypeptide(L)'
;MKRPLALLLTVLCLPLLFGPATSVEAVAPDYRFGVIEAYDAPWAASELGVGWTRVTFRWNEVQPEGPDQWNLPITDEQLALELVQGRQVVGLVVNTPGWATDLERGVGVPQGLYLGHQDPNNLWATFLSTLVSRYAGRIDHWIIWNEPDIWDTYHQSWGGSVEDFAQLLRVSYGAVKETNPN
;
A
#
# COMPACT_ATOMS: atom_id res chain seq x y z
N MET A 1 -74.51 6.78 -42.38
CA MET A 1 -73.06 6.55 -42.56
C MET A 1 -72.34 6.99 -41.30
N LYS A 2 -71.47 6.11 -40.77
CA LYS A 2 -70.89 6.14 -39.42
C LYS A 2 -69.79 7.22 -39.31
N ARG A 3 -69.76 7.97 -38.21
CA ARG A 3 -68.66 8.89 -37.84
C ARG A 3 -67.51 8.08 -37.24
N PRO A 4 -66.23 8.29 -37.62
CA PRO A 4 -65.13 7.69 -36.90
C PRO A 4 -64.76 8.59 -35.70
N LEU A 5 -64.72 7.97 -34.53
CA LEU A 5 -64.21 8.53 -33.28
C LEU A 5 -62.70 8.25 -33.27
N ALA A 6 -61.86 9.28 -33.39
CA ALA A 6 -60.42 9.15 -33.17
C ALA A 6 -60.13 9.40 -31.69
N LEU A 7 -59.67 8.35 -31.00
CA LEU A 7 -59.30 8.35 -29.59
C LEU A 7 -58.00 9.14 -29.42
N LEU A 8 -58.04 10.28 -28.72
CA LEU A 8 -56.82 10.96 -28.26
C LEU A 8 -56.23 10.14 -27.10
N LEU A 9 -55.10 9.47 -27.32
CA LEU A 9 -54.31 8.90 -26.23
C LEU A 9 -53.54 10.04 -25.55
N THR A 10 -53.99 10.46 -24.37
CA THR A 10 -53.22 11.36 -23.51
C THR A 10 -52.16 10.53 -22.78
N VAL A 11 -50.90 10.62 -23.22
CA VAL A 11 -49.78 10.08 -22.45
C VAL A 11 -49.56 10.98 -21.24
N LEU A 12 -49.95 10.51 -20.05
CA LEU A 12 -49.66 11.18 -18.79
C LEU A 12 -48.16 10.99 -18.48
N CYS A 13 -47.33 11.98 -18.79
CA CYS A 13 -45.98 12.03 -18.23
C CYS A 13 -46.09 12.34 -16.74
N LEU A 14 -45.97 11.31 -15.89
CA LEU A 14 -45.71 11.52 -14.46
C LEU A 14 -44.32 12.17 -14.33
N PRO A 15 -44.18 13.33 -13.67
CA PRO A 15 -42.86 13.80 -13.30
C PRO A 15 -42.33 12.84 -12.23
N LEU A 16 -41.28 12.09 -12.58
CA LEU A 16 -40.42 11.46 -11.57
C LEU A 16 -39.82 12.61 -10.76
N LEU A 17 -40.41 12.87 -9.59
CA LEU A 17 -39.86 13.75 -8.59
C LEU A 17 -38.57 13.09 -8.07
N PHE A 18 -37.45 13.34 -8.75
CA PHE A 18 -36.15 13.18 -8.13
C PHE A 18 -36.09 14.19 -6.99
N GLY A 19 -36.30 13.72 -5.76
CA GLY A 19 -35.95 14.50 -4.58
C GLY A 19 -34.48 14.94 -4.70
N PRO A 20 -34.09 16.09 -4.13
CA PRO A 20 -32.71 16.52 -4.15
C PRO A 20 -31.87 15.37 -3.60
N ALA A 21 -30.91 14.88 -4.40
CA ALA A 21 -29.91 13.96 -3.90
C ALA A 21 -29.28 14.67 -2.70
N THR A 22 -29.47 14.13 -1.50
CA THR A 22 -28.71 14.56 -0.34
C THR A 22 -27.26 14.29 -0.68
N SER A 23 -26.51 15.35 -1.00
CA SER A 23 -25.07 15.30 -1.03
C SER A 23 -24.64 14.88 0.37
N VAL A 24 -24.21 13.62 0.52
CA VAL A 24 -23.45 13.25 1.71
C VAL A 24 -22.24 14.16 1.68
N GLU A 25 -22.18 15.09 2.62
CA GLU A 25 -21.03 15.96 2.76
C GLU A 25 -19.83 15.04 2.97
N ALA A 26 -18.82 15.13 2.10
CA ALA A 26 -17.64 14.29 2.21
C ALA A 26 -17.01 14.54 3.59
N VAL A 27 -16.96 13.51 4.43
CA VAL A 27 -16.30 13.59 5.73
C VAL A 27 -14.82 13.84 5.45
N ALA A 28 -14.33 15.01 5.84
CA ALA A 28 -12.92 15.34 5.69
C ALA A 28 -12.05 14.35 6.50
N PRO A 29 -10.89 13.91 5.99
CA PRO A 29 -10.04 13.00 6.73
C PRO A 29 -9.50 13.61 8.04
N ASP A 30 -9.59 12.85 9.14
CA ASP A 30 -8.96 13.13 10.42
C ASP A 30 -7.66 12.33 10.55
N TYR A 31 -6.54 13.03 10.40
CA TYR A 31 -5.19 12.44 10.40
C TYR A 31 -4.73 11.90 11.77
N ARG A 32 -5.57 11.95 12.81
CA ARG A 32 -5.34 11.24 14.07
C ARG A 32 -5.67 9.75 13.97
N PHE A 33 -6.46 9.35 12.96
CA PHE A 33 -6.95 7.98 12.80
C PHE A 33 -6.51 7.36 11.47
N GLY A 34 -6.35 6.04 11.48
CA GLY A 34 -5.98 5.25 10.31
C GLY A 34 -6.55 3.84 10.36
N VAL A 35 -6.60 3.20 9.20
CA VAL A 35 -7.05 1.81 9.02
C VAL A 35 -6.00 1.05 8.21
N ILE A 36 -5.81 -0.24 8.52
CA ILE A 36 -4.92 -1.10 7.74
C ILE A 36 -5.64 -1.46 6.45
N GLU A 37 -4.98 -1.28 5.30
CA GLU A 37 -5.44 -1.78 3.99
C GLU A 37 -6.81 -1.22 3.59
N ALA A 38 -7.02 0.09 3.81
CA ALA A 38 -8.27 0.77 3.48
C ALA A 38 -8.70 0.64 2.00
N TYR A 39 -7.76 0.33 1.10
CA TYR A 39 -7.99 0.15 -0.33
C TYR A 39 -8.90 -1.04 -0.67
N ASP A 40 -9.14 -1.96 0.27
CA ASP A 40 -10.12 -3.04 0.13
C ASP A 40 -11.57 -2.55 0.32
N ALA A 41 -11.76 -1.46 1.08
CA ALA A 41 -13.07 -0.85 1.35
C ALA A 41 -12.98 0.70 1.40
N PRO A 42 -12.54 1.35 0.32
CA PRO A 42 -12.12 2.77 0.35
C PRO A 42 -13.26 3.73 0.69
N TRP A 43 -14.49 3.42 0.29
CA TRP A 43 -15.67 4.23 0.61
C TRP A 43 -16.06 4.16 2.08
N ALA A 44 -16.03 2.96 2.68
CA ALA A 44 -16.27 2.81 4.12
C ALA A 44 -15.18 3.51 4.94
N ALA A 45 -13.93 3.46 4.50
CA ALA A 45 -12.84 4.23 5.10
C ALA A 45 -13.11 5.75 5.02
N SER A 46 -13.58 6.25 3.88
CA SER A 46 -13.99 7.66 3.74
C SER A 46 -15.17 8.04 4.64
N GLU A 47 -16.17 7.16 4.81
CA GLU A 47 -17.30 7.40 5.73
C GLU A 47 -16.84 7.50 7.19
N LEU A 48 -15.79 6.77 7.56
CA LEU A 48 -15.14 6.88 8.88
C LEU A 48 -14.27 8.12 9.03
N GLY A 49 -14.00 8.86 7.94
CA GLY A 49 -13.12 10.02 7.94
C GLY A 49 -11.67 9.68 8.31
N VAL A 50 -11.18 8.47 8.00
CA VAL A 50 -9.79 8.11 8.37
C VAL A 50 -8.78 8.83 7.50
N GLY A 51 -7.71 9.36 8.11
CA GLY A 51 -6.66 10.09 7.42
C GLY A 51 -5.50 9.23 6.92
N TRP A 52 -5.35 8.00 7.42
CA TRP A 52 -4.23 7.13 7.09
C TRP A 52 -4.65 5.74 6.63
N THR A 53 -3.85 5.17 5.72
CA THR A 53 -3.89 3.75 5.37
C THR A 53 -2.49 3.13 5.41
N ARG A 54 -2.39 1.85 5.74
CA ARG A 54 -1.14 1.07 5.65
C ARG A 54 -1.23 0.03 4.55
N VAL A 55 -0.22 -0.03 3.68
CA VAL A 55 -0.07 -1.05 2.64
C VAL A 55 1.10 -1.97 3.01
N THR A 56 0.89 -3.28 2.97
CA THR A 56 1.93 -4.26 3.31
C THR A 56 2.65 -4.75 2.04
N PHE A 57 3.91 -4.35 1.87
CA PHE A 57 4.81 -4.82 0.83
C PHE A 57 5.68 -5.97 1.35
N ARG A 58 5.24 -7.20 1.10
CA ARG A 58 6.01 -8.41 1.44
C ARG A 58 7.01 -8.71 0.33
N TRP A 59 8.31 -8.54 0.55
CA TRP A 59 9.32 -8.70 -0.52
C TRP A 59 9.25 -10.09 -1.15
N ASN A 60 9.01 -11.13 -0.35
CA ASN A 60 8.86 -12.50 -0.83
C ASN A 60 7.62 -12.74 -1.71
N GLU A 61 6.61 -11.88 -1.65
CA GLU A 61 5.43 -11.94 -2.54
C GLU A 61 5.60 -11.02 -3.74
N VAL A 62 6.25 -9.87 -3.55
CA VAL A 62 6.59 -8.93 -4.61
C VAL A 62 7.58 -9.55 -5.60
N GLN A 63 8.56 -10.30 -5.09
CA GLN A 63 9.65 -10.92 -5.85
C GLN A 63 9.84 -12.40 -5.47
N PRO A 64 8.89 -13.30 -5.78
CA PRO A 64 8.92 -14.67 -5.26
C PRO A 64 10.10 -15.48 -5.79
N GLU A 65 10.44 -15.35 -7.07
CA GLU A 65 11.47 -16.18 -7.72
C GLU A 65 12.75 -15.42 -8.10
N GLY A 66 12.74 -14.09 -8.04
CA GLY A 66 13.92 -13.30 -8.38
C GLY A 66 13.70 -11.79 -8.49
N PRO A 67 14.77 -11.01 -8.67
CA PRO A 67 14.76 -9.55 -8.60
C PRO A 67 14.02 -8.85 -9.76
N ASP A 68 13.69 -9.56 -10.84
CA ASP A 68 13.02 -9.00 -12.02
C ASP A 68 11.48 -9.01 -11.91
N GLN A 69 10.94 -9.72 -10.91
CA GLN A 69 9.49 -9.83 -10.69
C GLN A 69 8.97 -8.68 -9.81
N TRP A 70 7.73 -8.23 -10.05
CA TRP A 70 7.10 -7.13 -9.31
C TRP A 70 5.58 -7.34 -9.17
N ASN A 71 5.17 -8.20 -8.25
CA ASN A 71 3.77 -8.42 -7.90
C ASN A 71 3.37 -7.46 -6.77
N LEU A 72 2.75 -6.33 -7.11
CA LEU A 72 2.46 -5.28 -6.13
C LEU A 72 1.15 -5.56 -5.37
N PRO A 73 1.09 -5.32 -4.05
CA PRO A 73 -0.10 -5.58 -3.23
C PRO A 73 -1.23 -4.56 -3.46
N ILE A 74 -0.91 -3.43 -4.10
CA ILE A 74 -1.86 -2.36 -4.39
C ILE A 74 -1.69 -1.96 -5.86
N THR A 75 -2.80 -1.75 -6.58
CA THR A 75 -2.74 -1.22 -7.95
C THR A 75 -2.56 0.29 -7.96
N ASP A 76 -2.15 0.85 -9.10
CA ASP A 76 -2.04 2.29 -9.27
C ASP A 76 -3.40 2.99 -9.12
N GLU A 77 -4.50 2.36 -9.57
CA GLU A 77 -5.86 2.90 -9.41
C GLU A 77 -6.30 2.92 -7.95
N GLN A 78 -6.03 1.84 -7.20
CA GLN A 78 -6.33 1.79 -5.77
C GLN A 78 -5.55 2.88 -5.01
N LEU A 79 -4.25 2.99 -5.26
CA LEU A 79 -3.42 4.03 -4.66
C LEU A 79 -3.92 5.44 -5.02
N ALA A 80 -4.25 5.69 -6.29
CA ALA A 80 -4.78 6.97 -6.72
C ALA A 80 -6.10 7.32 -6.01
N LEU A 81 -6.97 6.33 -5.77
CA LEU A 81 -8.21 6.52 -5.04
C LEU A 81 -7.97 6.91 -3.57
N GLU A 82 -7.02 6.26 -2.88
CA GLU A 82 -6.62 6.63 -1.51
C GLU A 82 -6.21 8.11 -1.44
N LEU A 83 -5.37 8.55 -2.39
CA LEU A 83 -4.84 9.91 -2.45
C LEU A 83 -5.93 10.93 -2.79
N VAL A 84 -6.82 10.65 -3.73
CA VAL A 84 -7.95 11.53 -4.10
C VAL A 84 -8.95 11.66 -2.94
N GLN A 85 -9.10 10.61 -2.13
CA GLN A 85 -9.90 10.65 -0.91
C GLN A 85 -9.16 11.31 0.27
N GLY A 86 -7.97 11.86 0.03
CA GLY A 86 -7.19 12.65 0.99
C GLY A 86 -6.44 11.82 2.03
N ARG A 87 -6.33 10.50 1.86
CA ARG A 87 -5.61 9.64 2.80
C ARG A 87 -4.10 9.67 2.55
N GLN A 88 -3.34 9.68 3.65
CA GLN A 88 -1.90 9.44 3.62
C GLN A 88 -1.65 7.93 3.65
N VAL A 89 -0.76 7.49 2.77
CA VAL A 89 -0.40 6.07 2.64
C VAL A 89 0.95 5.84 3.31
N VAL A 90 1.03 4.82 4.17
CA VAL A 90 2.29 4.32 4.73
C VAL A 90 2.58 2.92 4.21
N GLY A 91 3.76 2.72 3.64
CA GLY A 91 4.23 1.42 3.17
C GLY A 91 4.95 0.66 4.28
N LEU A 92 4.46 -0.51 4.66
CA LEU A 92 5.18 -1.46 5.51
C LEU A 92 5.97 -2.41 4.62
N VAL A 93 7.29 -2.45 4.73
CA VAL A 93 8.14 -3.37 3.96
C VAL A 93 8.65 -4.48 4.87
N VAL A 94 8.40 -5.73 4.51
CA VAL A 94 8.68 -6.89 5.38
C VAL A 94 9.02 -8.13 4.57
N ASN A 95 9.61 -9.11 5.26
CA ASN A 95 10.02 -10.41 4.74
C ASN A 95 11.15 -10.30 3.70
N THR A 96 11.95 -11.34 3.59
CA THR A 96 13.00 -11.48 2.56
C THR A 96 12.71 -12.76 1.78
N PRO A 97 12.70 -12.75 0.44
CA PRO A 97 12.52 -13.98 -0.32
C PRO A 97 13.65 -14.96 -0.06
N GLY A 98 13.37 -16.25 -0.26
CA GLY A 98 14.37 -17.31 -0.04
C GLY A 98 15.65 -17.10 -0.86
N TRP A 99 15.53 -16.63 -2.11
CA TRP A 99 16.67 -16.38 -3.00
C TRP A 99 17.57 -15.23 -2.52
N ALA A 100 17.06 -14.31 -1.70
CA ALA A 100 17.79 -13.15 -1.19
C ALA A 100 18.17 -13.29 0.30
N THR A 101 17.81 -14.38 0.96
CA THR A 101 18.08 -14.57 2.40
C THR A 101 19.51 -15.08 2.62
N ASP A 102 20.20 -14.49 3.58
CA ASP A 102 21.47 -14.95 4.14
C ASP A 102 21.19 -15.94 5.28
N LEU A 103 21.07 -17.22 4.92
CA LEU A 103 20.75 -18.28 5.88
C LEU A 103 21.83 -18.52 6.94
N GLU A 104 23.07 -18.05 6.73
CA GLU A 104 24.12 -18.14 7.74
C GLU A 104 23.89 -17.15 8.89
N ARG A 105 23.16 -16.05 8.63
CA ARG A 105 22.77 -15.06 9.64
C ARG A 105 21.42 -15.33 10.27
N GLY A 106 20.48 -15.83 9.48
CA GLY A 106 19.17 -16.24 9.96
C GLY A 106 18.05 -15.91 8.97
N VAL A 107 16.86 -16.43 9.28
CA VAL A 107 15.65 -16.19 8.49
C VAL A 107 15.41 -14.68 8.32
N GLY A 108 15.06 -14.25 7.11
CA GLY A 108 14.71 -12.86 6.85
C GLY A 108 15.90 -11.89 6.75
N VAL A 109 17.12 -12.29 7.15
CA VAL A 109 18.31 -11.44 7.00
C VAL A 109 18.70 -11.40 5.52
N PRO A 110 18.79 -10.23 4.87
CA PRO A 110 19.10 -10.16 3.44
C PRO A 110 20.59 -10.30 3.14
N GLN A 111 20.92 -10.94 2.02
CA GLN A 111 22.28 -11.00 1.49
C GLN A 111 22.81 -9.59 1.19
N GLY A 112 24.08 -9.36 1.50
CA GLY A 112 24.73 -8.08 1.28
C GLY A 112 24.35 -6.99 2.27
N LEU A 113 23.64 -7.30 3.37
CA LEU A 113 23.20 -6.33 4.39
C LEU A 113 24.31 -5.42 4.94
N TYR A 114 25.54 -5.92 4.99
CA TYR A 114 26.70 -5.17 5.51
C TYR A 114 27.46 -4.38 4.44
N LEU A 115 27.02 -4.43 3.18
CA LEU A 115 27.49 -3.53 2.13
C LEU A 115 26.80 -2.17 2.24
N GLY A 116 27.36 -1.15 1.57
CA GLY A 116 26.73 0.17 1.50
C GLY A 116 25.35 0.13 0.84
N HIS A 117 24.46 1.07 1.18
CA HIS A 117 23.12 1.14 0.58
C HIS A 117 23.12 1.49 -0.92
N GLN A 118 24.24 2.00 -1.43
CA GLN A 118 24.47 2.25 -2.86
C GLN A 118 25.15 1.06 -3.57
N ASP A 119 25.56 0.03 -2.83
CA ASP A 119 26.20 -1.14 -3.42
C ASP A 119 25.14 -2.01 -4.13
N PRO A 120 25.30 -2.32 -5.42
CA PRO A 120 24.33 -3.14 -6.15
C PRO A 120 24.20 -4.56 -5.61
N ASN A 121 25.16 -5.04 -4.81
CA ASN A 121 25.07 -6.35 -4.16
C ASN A 121 24.38 -6.29 -2.78
N ASN A 122 24.00 -5.10 -2.29
CA ASN A 122 23.08 -4.99 -1.17
C ASN A 122 21.64 -5.19 -1.69
N LEU A 123 21.18 -6.44 -1.68
CA LEU A 123 19.92 -6.83 -2.32
C LEU A 123 18.71 -6.13 -1.68
N TRP A 124 18.74 -5.97 -0.36
CA TRP A 124 17.70 -5.24 0.37
C TRP A 124 17.65 -3.76 -0.03
N ALA A 125 18.80 -3.10 -0.11
CA ALA A 125 18.85 -1.70 -0.53
C ALA A 125 18.37 -1.53 -1.98
N THR A 126 18.75 -2.44 -2.87
CA THR A 126 18.33 -2.40 -4.29
C THR A 126 16.82 -2.58 -4.42
N PHE A 127 16.23 -3.55 -3.71
CA PHE A 127 14.78 -3.73 -3.65
C PHE A 127 14.08 -2.48 -3.10
N LEU A 128 14.55 -1.95 -1.97
CA LEU A 128 13.93 -0.82 -1.30
C LEU A 128 14.01 0.46 -2.15
N SER A 129 15.16 0.74 -2.77
CA SER A 129 15.32 1.87 -3.69
C SER A 129 14.39 1.75 -4.90
N THR A 130 14.24 0.55 -5.47
CA THR A 130 13.33 0.36 -6.61
C THR A 130 11.86 0.55 -6.20
N LEU A 131 11.47 0.01 -5.03
CA LEU A 131 10.13 0.16 -4.48
C LEU A 131 9.81 1.63 -4.17
N VAL A 132 10.69 2.32 -3.45
CA VAL A 132 10.51 3.72 -3.07
C VAL A 132 10.49 4.62 -4.31
N SER A 133 11.36 4.38 -5.29
CA SER A 133 11.38 5.13 -6.55
C SER A 133 10.05 5.00 -7.30
N ARG A 134 9.48 3.79 -7.36
CA ARG A 134 8.18 3.55 -7.99
C ARG A 134 7.07 4.39 -7.35
N TYR A 135 7.10 4.58 -6.04
CA TYR A 135 6.03 5.26 -5.28
C TYR A 135 6.37 6.69 -4.85
N ALA A 136 7.50 7.26 -5.30
CA ALA A 136 7.92 8.61 -4.96
C ALA A 136 6.84 9.66 -5.28
N GLY A 137 6.57 10.55 -4.33
CA GLY A 137 5.50 11.57 -4.42
C GLY A 137 4.08 11.03 -4.24
N ARG A 138 3.92 9.74 -3.96
CA ARG A 138 2.63 9.08 -3.66
C ARG A 138 2.65 8.34 -2.32
N ILE A 139 3.82 7.85 -1.90
CA ILE A 139 4.08 7.26 -0.58
C ILE A 139 5.39 7.84 -0.03
N ASP A 140 5.28 8.65 1.02
CA ASP A 140 6.43 9.29 1.68
C ASP A 140 6.72 8.70 3.08
N HIS A 141 5.85 7.82 3.57
CA HIS A 141 5.99 7.18 4.87
C HIS A 141 6.27 5.69 4.71
N TRP A 142 7.34 5.21 5.34
CA TRP A 142 7.78 3.82 5.25
C TRP A 142 8.07 3.24 6.62
N ILE A 143 7.45 2.10 6.93
CA ILE A 143 7.75 1.27 8.10
C ILE A 143 8.66 0.14 7.65
N ILE A 144 9.80 0.01 8.33
CA ILE A 144 10.78 -1.03 8.04
C ILE A 144 10.56 -2.19 8.99
N TRP A 145 10.18 -3.32 8.41
CA TRP A 145 9.91 -4.59 9.06
C TRP A 145 8.66 -4.64 9.94
N ASN A 146 8.25 -5.86 10.31
CA ASN A 146 7.16 -6.13 11.25
C ASN A 146 7.60 -7.18 12.27
N GLU A 147 7.39 -6.87 13.55
CA GLU A 147 7.56 -7.79 14.69
C GLU A 147 8.86 -8.63 14.61
N PRO A 148 10.04 -7.99 14.52
CA PRO A 148 11.32 -8.69 14.47
C PRO A 148 11.64 -9.44 15.77
N ASP A 149 10.85 -9.22 16.82
CA ASP A 149 10.95 -9.80 18.15
C ASP A 149 10.12 -11.09 18.33
N ILE A 150 9.44 -11.58 17.29
CA ILE A 150 8.79 -12.89 17.32
C ILE A 150 9.82 -13.99 17.04
N TRP A 151 10.16 -14.76 18.07
CA TRP A 151 11.13 -15.86 18.02
C TRP A 151 10.49 -17.23 18.16
N ASP A 152 11.11 -18.25 17.56
CA ASP A 152 10.78 -19.68 17.76
C ASP A 152 9.31 -20.05 17.48
N THR A 153 8.67 -19.36 16.53
CA THR A 153 7.33 -19.66 16.05
C THR A 153 7.26 -19.71 14.53
N TYR A 154 6.17 -20.27 13.99
CA TYR A 154 5.90 -20.23 12.55
C TYR A 154 5.66 -18.81 12.00
N HIS A 155 5.51 -17.82 12.88
CA HIS A 155 5.36 -16.41 12.53
C HIS A 155 6.69 -15.63 12.53
N GLN A 156 7.80 -16.28 12.90
CA GLN A 156 9.11 -15.64 12.90
C GLN A 156 9.45 -15.13 11.49
N SER A 157 9.55 -13.82 11.36
CA SER A 157 9.96 -13.16 10.13
C SER A 157 11.46 -12.87 10.11
N TRP A 158 12.06 -12.65 11.28
CA TRP A 158 13.45 -12.24 11.47
C TRP A 158 14.20 -13.22 12.39
N GLY A 159 15.39 -13.63 11.98
CA GLY A 159 16.28 -14.51 12.73
C GLY A 159 17.70 -13.97 12.92
N GLY A 160 17.97 -12.73 12.50
CA GLY A 160 19.26 -12.07 12.70
C GLY A 160 19.39 -11.47 14.09
N SER A 161 20.60 -11.05 14.46
CA SER A 161 20.86 -10.41 15.75
C SER A 161 20.23 -9.00 15.85
N VAL A 162 20.30 -8.41 17.04
CA VAL A 162 19.93 -6.99 17.24
C VAL A 162 20.79 -6.07 16.38
N GLU A 163 22.08 -6.39 16.22
CA GLU A 163 23.02 -5.66 15.36
C GLU A 163 22.65 -5.79 13.89
N ASP A 164 22.25 -6.98 13.44
CA ASP A 164 21.75 -7.19 12.07
C ASP A 164 20.51 -6.33 11.83
N PHE A 165 19.57 -6.28 12.79
CA PHE A 165 18.35 -5.48 12.65
C PHE A 165 18.64 -3.97 12.66
N ALA A 166 19.56 -3.52 13.52
CA ALA A 166 20.02 -2.13 13.51
C ALA A 166 20.72 -1.77 12.19
N GLN A 167 21.47 -2.70 11.60
CA GLN A 167 22.08 -2.53 10.29
C GLN A 167 21.02 -2.46 9.18
N LEU A 168 19.97 -3.28 9.24
CA LEU A 168 18.81 -3.20 8.32
C LEU A 168 18.19 -1.81 8.35
N LEU A 169 17.93 -1.27 9.53
CA LEU A 169 17.38 0.08 9.68
C LEU A 169 18.32 1.16 9.11
N ARG A 170 19.63 1.05 9.35
CA ARG A 170 20.64 1.98 8.81
C ARG A 170 20.67 1.98 7.28
N VAL A 171 20.71 0.80 6.67
CA VAL A 171 20.69 0.64 5.21
C VAL A 171 19.39 1.17 4.63
N SER A 172 18.26 0.82 5.25
CA SER A 172 16.93 1.28 4.84
C SER A 172 16.84 2.80 4.84
N TYR A 173 17.28 3.45 5.92
CA TYR A 173 17.25 4.91 6.01
C TYR A 173 18.02 5.58 4.87
N GLY A 174 19.24 5.10 4.59
CA GLY A 174 20.06 5.60 3.48
C GLY A 174 19.37 5.43 2.13
N ALA A 175 18.94 4.21 1.81
CA ALA A 175 18.27 3.90 0.55
C ALA A 175 16.98 4.71 0.35
N VAL A 176 16.11 4.78 1.36
CA VAL A 176 14.83 5.51 1.30
C VAL A 176 15.08 7.00 1.11
N LYS A 177 15.92 7.62 1.95
CA LYS A 177 16.11 9.08 1.91
C LYS A 177 16.90 9.57 0.71
N GLU A 178 17.82 8.77 0.17
CA GLU A 178 18.47 9.08 -1.10
C GLU A 178 17.48 9.00 -2.28
N THR A 179 16.57 8.02 -2.26
CA THR A 179 15.62 7.79 -3.36
C THR A 179 14.43 8.76 -3.35
N ASN A 180 13.84 8.99 -2.18
CA ASN A 180 12.74 9.94 -1.96
C ASN A 180 13.01 10.75 -0.68
N PRO A 181 13.49 12.01 -0.79
CA PRO A 181 13.91 12.79 0.38
C PRO A 181 12.75 13.33 1.24
N ASN A 182 11.52 13.34 0.70
CA ASN A 182 10.33 13.85 1.39
C ASN A 182 10.02 13.11 2.69
#